data_AF-A0AAD5WEQ1-F1
#
_entry.id   AF-A0AAD5WEQ1-F1
#
_cell.length_a   1.000
_cell.length_b   1.000
_cell.length_c   1.000
_cell.angle_alpha   90.00
_cell.angle_beta   90.00
_cell.angle_gamma   90.00
#
_symmetry.space_group_name_H-M   'P 1'
#
loop_
_entity.id
_entity.type
_entity.pdbx_description
1 polymer ?
#
loop_
_entity_poly.entity_id
_entity_poly.type
_entity_poly.pdbx_seq_one_letter_code
_entity_poly.pdbx_strand_id
1 'polypeptide(L)'
;MKGDEYCIIADNTVTGICTALMDGDRKCTMEVDATITPLPANHTSISRTLSTTNLIMAAWSRMMWQSVVDRALRMLASGPFRSHFIAATATVGGN
;
A
#
# COMPACT_ATOMS: atom_id res chain seq x y z
N MET A 1 21.57 -12.50 21.72
CA MET A 1 20.89 -11.23 21.42
C MET A 1 20.47 -11.29 19.96
N LYS A 2 19.16 -11.24 19.69
CA LYS A 2 18.60 -11.39 18.33
C LYS A 2 18.81 -10.05 17.63
N GLY A 3 19.62 -10.01 16.57
CA GLY A 3 19.78 -8.81 15.75
C GLY A 3 18.46 -8.48 15.08
N ASP A 4 18.18 -7.19 14.89
CA ASP A 4 16.95 -6.76 14.20
C ASP A 4 16.96 -7.30 12.77
N GLU A 5 15.95 -8.11 12.43
CA GLU A 5 15.71 -8.64 11.10
C GLU A 5 14.78 -7.69 10.35
N TYR A 6 15.17 -7.27 9.14
CA TYR A 6 14.33 -6.47 8.26
C TYR A 6 14.36 -7.04 6.85
N CYS A 7 13.22 -6.98 6.17
CA CYS A 7 13.04 -7.52 4.83
C CYS A 7 13.19 -6.41 3.78
N ILE A 8 13.83 -6.73 2.66
CA ILE A 8 13.82 -5.89 1.46
C ILE A 8 12.65 -6.36 0.60
N ILE A 9 11.73 -5.45 0.30
CA ILE A 9 10.59 -5.71 -0.57
C ILE A 9 10.82 -4.94 -1.87
N ALA A 10 10.86 -5.65 -2.99
CA ALA A 10 10.75 -5.05 -4.32
C ALA A 10 9.37 -5.39 -4.89
N ASP A 11 8.67 -4.37 -5.37
CA ASP A 11 7.27 -4.44 -5.80
C ASP A 11 6.33 -5.01 -4.71
N ASN A 12 6.11 -6.32 -4.72
CA ASN A 12 5.28 -7.05 -3.75
C ASN A 12 5.97 -8.31 -3.20
N THR A 13 7.25 -8.49 -3.51
CA THR A 13 8.00 -9.71 -3.22
C THR A 13 9.13 -9.38 -2.27
N VAL A 14 9.29 -10.20 -1.23
CA VAL A 14 10.47 -10.12 -0.36
C VAL A 14 11.67 -10.59 -1.18
N THR A 15 12.55 -9.66 -1.57
CA THR A 15 13.74 -9.94 -2.37
C THR A 15 14.97 -10.29 -1.53
N GLY A 16 14.87 -10.20 -0.20
CA GLY A 16 15.90 -10.63 0.72
C GLY A 16 15.57 -10.31 2.16
N ILE A 17 16.10 -11.12 3.08
CA ILE A 17 16.03 -10.87 4.53
C ILE A 17 17.43 -10.43 4.96
N CYS A 18 17.50 -9.31 5.66
CA CYS A 18 18.74 -8.74 6.14
C CYS A 18 18.75 -8.76 7.67
N THR A 19 19.85 -9.24 8.24
CA THR A 19 20.09 -9.17 9.67
C THR A 19 21.16 -8.13 9.93
N ALA A 20 20.90 -7.23 10.89
CA ALA A 20 21.92 -6.33 11.39
C ALA A 20 22.99 -7.14 12.15
N LEU A 21 24.24 -7.10 11.69
CA LEU A 21 25.37 -7.63 12.45
C LEU A 21 25.88 -6.57 13.42
N MET A 22 26.51 -7.03 14.50
CA MET A 22 27.02 -6.20 15.60
C MET A 22 28.04 -5.13 15.14
N ASP A 23 28.63 -5.28 13.96
CA ASP A 23 29.67 -4.39 13.42
C ASP A 23 29.13 -3.28 12.48
N GLY A 24 27.81 -3.09 12.44
CA GLY A 24 27.14 -2.14 11.53
C GLY A 24 27.00 -2.66 10.09
N ASP A 25 27.69 -3.74 9.76
CA ASP A 25 27.52 -4.48 8.52
C ASP A 25 26.15 -5.15 8.43
N ARG A 26 25.64 -5.21 7.20
CA ARG A 26 24.33 -5.77 6.87
C ARG A 26 24.55 -6.97 5.97
N LYS A 27 24.22 -8.16 6.47
CA LYS A 27 24.21 -9.36 5.64
C LYS A 27 22.78 -9.63 5.20
N CYS A 28 22.55 -9.44 3.92
CA CYS A 28 21.31 -9.80 3.27
C CYS A 28 21.52 -11.16 2.60
N THR A 29 20.76 -12.16 3.02
CA THR A 29 20.68 -13.43 2.31
C THR A 29 19.49 -13.34 1.35
N MET A 30 19.77 -13.49 0.05
CA MET A 30 18.75 -13.91 -0.90
C MET A 30 18.47 -15.36 -0.57
N GLU A 31 17.41 -15.61 0.19
CA GLU A 31 16.96 -16.96 0.45
C GLU A 31 16.26 -17.45 -0.83
N VAL A 32 17.05 -18.00 -1.75
CA VAL A 32 16.54 -18.59 -3.00
C VAL A 32 15.70 -19.84 -2.69
N ASP A 33 15.87 -20.44 -1.50
CA ASP A 33 15.28 -21.73 -1.11
C ASP A 33 14.28 -21.67 0.06
N ALA A 34 14.15 -20.57 0.81
CA ALA A 34 12.97 -20.42 1.66
C ALA A 34 11.86 -19.91 0.77
N THR A 35 10.83 -20.73 0.62
CA THR A 35 9.53 -20.37 0.05
C THR A 35 9.20 -18.89 0.28
N ILE A 36 9.59 -18.04 -0.68
CA ILE A 36 9.24 -16.63 -0.72
C ILE A 36 7.76 -16.63 -1.04
N THR A 37 6.95 -16.74 0.00
CA THR A 37 5.51 -16.68 -0.14
C THR A 37 5.17 -15.22 -0.44
N PRO A 38 4.36 -14.96 -1.47
CA PRO A 38 3.90 -13.61 -1.76
C PRO A 38 3.31 -13.00 -0.49
N LEU A 39 3.65 -11.73 -0.21
CA LEU A 39 3.13 -11.09 0.99
C LEU A 39 1.59 -11.10 0.90
N PRO A 40 0.90 -11.64 1.92
CA PRO A 40 -0.56 -11.71 1.89
C PRO A 40 -1.20 -10.35 1.57
N ALA A 41 -2.19 -10.35 0.67
CA ALA A 41 -2.76 -9.12 0.12
C ALA A 41 -3.34 -8.17 1.19
N ASN A 42 -3.76 -8.71 2.33
CA ASN A 42 -4.24 -7.95 3.48
C ASN A 42 -3.15 -7.13 4.19
N HIS A 43 -1.87 -7.42 3.96
CA HIS A 43 -0.74 -6.64 4.49
C HIS A 43 -0.24 -5.58 3.50
N THR A 44 -0.56 -5.71 2.21
CA THR A 44 -0.12 -4.80 1.14
C THR A 44 -1.22 -3.89 0.62
N SER A 45 -2.48 -4.13 1.01
CA SER A 45 -3.62 -3.33 0.60
C SER A 45 -4.37 -2.72 1.79
N ILE A 46 -4.79 -1.46 1.61
CA ILE A 46 -5.66 -0.76 2.54
C ILE A 46 -6.96 -0.48 1.78
N SER A 47 -8.08 -1.02 2.26
CA SER A 47 -9.41 -0.78 1.70
C SER A 47 -10.31 -0.11 2.75
N ARG A 48 -10.95 0.98 2.37
CA ARG A 48 -11.86 1.76 3.23
C ARG A 48 -13.03 2.29 2.41
N THR A 49 -14.20 2.35 3.06
CA THR A 49 -15.41 2.95 2.49
C THR A 49 -15.60 4.34 3.08
N LEU A 50 -15.82 5.33 2.21
CA LEU A 50 -16.20 6.68 2.61
C LEU A 50 -17.71 6.83 2.41
N SER A 51 -18.40 7.21 3.48
CA SER A 51 -19.81 7.59 3.43
C SER A 51 -19.96 9.09 3.67
N THR A 52 -21.01 9.68 3.09
CA THR A 52 -21.38 11.08 3.37
C THR A 52 -22.69 11.12 4.13
N THR A 53 -22.80 12.06 5.05
CA THR A 53 -24.07 12.44 5.70
C THR A 53 -24.69 13.68 5.06
N ASN A 54 -23.99 14.31 4.12
CA ASN A 54 -24.48 15.50 3.43
C ASN A 54 -25.52 15.08 2.38
N LEU A 55 -26.77 15.50 2.59
CA LEU A 55 -27.90 15.16 1.71
C LEU A 55 -27.71 15.63 0.27
N ILE A 56 -27.05 16.76 0.05
CA ILE A 56 -26.79 17.28 -1.30
C ILE A 56 -25.80 16.36 -2.01
N MET A 57 -24.71 15.99 -1.35
CA MET A 57 -23.72 15.05 -1.91
C MET A 57 -24.30 13.65 -2.10
N ALA A 58 -25.20 13.20 -1.23
CA ALA A 58 -25.90 11.93 -1.40
C ALA A 58 -26.75 11.90 -2.67
N ALA A 59 -27.31 13.04 -3.08
CA ALA A 59 -28.08 13.19 -4.32
C ALA A 59 -27.21 13.39 -5.58
N TRP A 60 -25.89 13.44 -5.45
CA TRP A 60 -25.01 13.59 -6.60
C TRP A 60 -25.06 12.39 -7.53
N SER A 61 -24.96 12.67 -8.83
CA SER A 61 -24.80 11.61 -9.83
C SER A 61 -23.49 10.85 -9.62
N ARG A 62 -23.44 9.62 -10.14
CA ARG A 62 -22.22 8.80 -10.12
C ARG A 62 -21.01 9.52 -10.73
N MET A 63 -21.24 10.31 -11.78
CA MET A 63 -20.19 11.08 -12.47
C MET A 63 -19.64 12.21 -11.60
N MET A 64 -20.51 12.90 -10.84
CA MET A 64 -20.09 13.90 -9.86
C MET A 64 -19.23 13.26 -8.76
N TRP A 65 -19.67 12.12 -8.22
CA TRP A 65 -18.86 11.37 -7.26
C TRP A 65 -17.52 10.92 -7.82
N GLN A 66 -17.50 10.46 -9.07
CA GLN A 66 -16.27 10.05 -9.74
C GLN A 66 -15.25 11.19 -9.78
N SER A 67 -15.68 12.44 -10.02
CA SER A 67 -14.79 13.59 -10.03
C SER A 67 -14.07 13.84 -8.68
N VAL A 68 -14.77 13.59 -7.56
CA VAL A 68 -14.18 13.71 -6.22
C VAL A 68 -13.17 12.59 -5.98
N VAL A 69 -13.57 11.37 -6.33
CA VAL A 69 -12.75 10.17 -6.17
C VAL A 69 -11.47 10.26 -7.01
N ASP A 70 -11.56 10.72 -8.25
CA ASP A 70 -10.41 10.92 -9.14
C ASP A 70 -9.45 11.98 -8.58
N ARG A 71 -9.99 13.04 -7.95
CA ARG A 71 -9.15 14.03 -7.27
C ARG A 71 -8.42 13.42 -6.08
N ALA A 72 -9.09 12.60 -5.27
CA ALA A 72 -8.46 11.89 -4.16
C ALA A 72 -7.36 10.94 -4.66
N LEU A 73 -7.63 10.18 -5.73
CA LEU A 73 -6.62 9.31 -6.37
C LEU A 73 -5.41 10.11 -6.85
N ARG A 74 -5.62 11.27 -7.50
CA ARG A 74 -4.52 12.15 -7.90
C ARG A 74 -3.71 12.63 -6.69
N MET A 75 -4.34 12.95 -5.57
CA MET A 75 -3.62 13.35 -4.34
C MET A 75 -2.88 12.18 -3.67
N LEU A 76 -3.32 10.93 -3.86
CA LEU A 76 -2.58 9.75 -3.39
C LEU A 76 -1.41 9.45 -4.32
N ALA A 77 -1.60 9.61 -5.62
CA ALA A 77 -0.58 9.37 -6.65
C ALA A 77 0.43 10.51 -6.80
N SER A 78 0.19 11.68 -6.20
CA SER A 78 1.07 12.85 -6.26
C SER A 78 1.32 13.43 -4.86
N GLY A 79 2.35 14.26 -4.71
CA GLY A 79 2.68 14.85 -3.42
C GLY A 79 3.26 13.83 -2.42
N PRO A 80 3.14 14.09 -1.11
CA PRO A 80 3.87 13.35 -0.07
C PRO A 80 3.44 11.88 0.08
N PHE A 81 2.27 11.51 -0.44
CA PHE A 81 1.76 10.14 -0.35
C PHE A 81 2.25 9.22 -1.46
N ARG A 82 2.84 9.76 -2.54
CA ARG A 82 3.26 8.98 -3.72
C ARG A 82 4.28 7.90 -3.37
N SER A 83 5.17 8.14 -2.39
CA SER A 83 6.18 7.16 -1.97
C SER A 83 5.60 6.02 -1.12
N HIS A 84 4.35 6.13 -0.67
CA HIS A 84 3.73 5.14 0.22
C HIS A 84 2.81 4.16 -0.50
N PHE A 85 2.42 4.45 -1.74
CA PHE A 85 1.48 3.64 -2.50
C PHE A 85 2.00 3.41 -3.92
N ILE A 86 2.12 2.14 -4.30
CA ILE A 86 2.47 1.75 -5.68
C ILE A 86 1.29 2.01 -6.62
N ALA A 87 0.07 1.76 -6.13
CA ALA A 87 -1.16 1.99 -6.86
C ALA A 87 -2.28 2.41 -5.91
N ALA A 88 -3.23 3.18 -6.43
CA ALA A 88 -4.47 3.51 -5.75
C ALA A 88 -5.62 3.34 -6.74
N THR A 89 -6.70 2.72 -6.27
CA THR A 89 -7.94 2.53 -7.04
C THR A 89 -9.11 2.94 -6.19
N ALA A 90 -10.10 3.59 -6.78
CA ALA A 90 -11.30 3.95 -6.07
C ALA A 90 -12.50 3.88 -7.01
N THR A 91 -13.62 3.42 -6.47
CA THR A 91 -14.84 3.15 -7.21
C THR A 91 -16.02 3.80 -6.51
N VAL A 92 -16.95 4.34 -7.30
CA VAL A 92 -18.23 4.81 -6.78
C VAL A 92 -19.19 3.62 -6.79
N GLY A 93 -19.48 3.09 -5.61
CA GLY A 93 -20.54 2.12 -5.37
C GLY A 93 -21.92 2.79 -5.41
N GLY A 94 -22.89 2.12 -6.02
CA GLY A 94 -24.31 2.44 -5.83
C GLY A 94 -24.89 1.53 -4.75
N ASN A 95 -25.89 2.00 -4.03
CA ASN A 95 -26.83 1.09 -3.35
C ASN A 95 -27.59 0.27 -4.38
#